data_AF-A0A9J6G6E0-F1
#
_entry.id   AF-A0A9J6G6E0-F1
#
_cell.length_a   1.000
_cell.length_b   1.000
_cell.length_c   1.000
_cell.angle_alpha   90.00
_cell.angle_beta   90.00
_cell.angle_gamma   90.00
#
_symmetry.space_group_name_H-M   'P 1'
#
loop_
_entity.id
_entity.type
_entity.pdbx_description
1 polymer ?
#
loop_
_entity_poly.entity_id
_entity_poly.type
_entity_poly.pdbx_seq_one_letter_code
_entity_poly.pdbx_strand_id
1 'polypeptide(L)'
;MRLNSKQHTTSRCTSTALDVGRFALCILTGVLAVISLATASRVRRQDGILCSGNQFATNILRTIITANVEVIRRAEPIPLGDGDNLGVLKLKNGRAYNVHTVRPFGLVDSDCTSDDRWIRTVIPLAVDAPEFHFDWELPGRLAGGIFVLSFRKTRR
;
A
#
# COMPACT_ATOMS: atom_id res chain seq x y z
N MET A 1 -29.16 -26.47 -15.48
CA MET A 1 -30.52 -26.61 -16.02
C MET A 1 -31.41 -25.62 -15.27
N ARG A 2 -32.00 -24.61 -15.94
CA ARG A 2 -33.36 -24.64 -16.56
C ARG A 2 -34.41 -25.10 -15.54
N LEU A 3 -35.55 -24.45 -15.32
CA LEU A 3 -36.26 -23.33 -15.94
C LEU A 3 -37.54 -23.11 -15.10
N ASN A 4 -38.30 -22.06 -15.46
CA ASN A 4 -39.74 -21.82 -15.20
C ASN A 4 -40.10 -21.13 -13.87
N SER A 5 -41.09 -20.24 -13.81
CA SER A 5 -41.98 -19.59 -14.79
C SER A 5 -42.91 -18.67 -13.98
N LYS A 6 -43.31 -17.52 -14.54
CA LYS A 6 -44.63 -16.84 -14.43
C LYS A 6 -44.43 -15.36 -14.79
N GLN A 7 -44.67 -15.00 -16.04
CA GLN A 7 -45.96 -14.58 -16.62
C GLN A 7 -46.14 -13.06 -16.53
N HIS A 8 -46.07 -12.46 -17.72
CA HIS A 8 -46.37 -11.08 -18.07
C HIS A 8 -47.77 -10.65 -17.61
N THR A 9 -47.84 -9.53 -16.89
CA THR A 9 -49.04 -8.68 -16.81
C THR A 9 -48.78 -7.44 -17.64
N THR A 10 -49.23 -7.48 -18.89
CA THR A 10 -49.30 -6.33 -19.80
C THR A 10 -50.44 -5.41 -19.37
N SER A 11 -50.13 -4.30 -18.72
CA SER A 11 -51.09 -3.20 -18.56
C SER A 11 -51.12 -2.38 -19.86
N ARG A 12 -52.14 -2.63 -20.68
CA ARG A 12 -52.50 -1.76 -21.81
C ARG A 12 -53.03 -0.44 -21.25
N CYS A 13 -52.32 0.65 -21.44
CA CYS A 13 -52.92 1.98 -21.44
C CYS A 13 -53.46 2.23 -22.86
N THR A 14 -54.73 1.91 -23.07
CA THR A 14 -55.48 2.28 -24.27
C THR A 14 -55.78 3.78 -24.26
N SER A 15 -55.54 4.40 -25.40
CA SER A 15 -55.80 5.81 -25.67
C SER A 15 -57.30 6.09 -25.74
N THR A 16 -57.77 7.10 -25.02
CA THR A 16 -58.89 7.95 -25.44
C THR A 16 -58.63 9.36 -24.92
N ALA A 17 -58.95 10.33 -25.77
CA ALA A 17 -58.67 11.75 -25.64
C ALA A 17 -59.16 12.39 -24.32
N LEU A 18 -58.63 13.60 -24.06
CA LEU A 18 -58.80 14.50 -22.91
C LEU A 18 -57.87 14.24 -21.72
N ASP A 19 -56.68 14.86 -21.74
CA ASP A 19 -56.16 15.64 -20.60
C ASP A 19 -54.73 16.13 -20.92
N VAL A 20 -54.62 17.28 -21.59
CA VAL A 20 -53.33 17.93 -21.88
C VAL A 20 -52.58 18.31 -20.57
N GLY A 21 -53.31 18.47 -19.45
CA GLY A 21 -52.72 18.77 -18.14
C GLY A 21 -52.04 17.59 -17.44
N ARG A 22 -52.40 16.34 -17.75
CA ARG A 22 -51.83 15.15 -17.08
C ARG A 22 -50.54 14.63 -17.70
N PHE A 23 -50.32 14.88 -18.99
CA PHE A 23 -49.08 14.50 -19.65
C PHE A 23 -47.86 15.28 -19.10
N ALA A 24 -48.04 16.55 -18.74
CA ALA A 24 -46.98 17.35 -18.14
C ALA A 24 -46.54 16.83 -16.76
N LEU A 25 -47.49 16.31 -15.96
CA LEU A 25 -47.20 15.80 -14.62
C LEU A 25 -46.41 14.48 -14.65
N CYS A 26 -46.74 13.56 -15.57
CA CYS A 26 -46.04 12.29 -15.73
C CYS A 26 -44.59 12.46 -16.23
N ILE A 27 -44.35 13.42 -17.13
CA ILE A 27 -42.99 13.72 -17.63
C ILE A 27 -42.14 14.33 -16.50
N LEU A 28 -42.70 15.22 -15.66
CA LEU A 28 -41.98 15.80 -14.53
C LEU A 28 -41.60 14.74 -13.47
N THR A 29 -42.50 13.81 -13.14
CA THR A 29 -42.19 12.73 -12.18
C THR A 29 -41.22 11.69 -12.72
N GLY A 30 -41.23 11.44 -14.05
CA GLY A 30 -40.25 10.56 -14.68
C GLY A 30 -38.84 11.14 -14.66
N VAL A 31 -38.70 12.44 -14.94
CA VAL A 31 -37.38 13.11 -14.94
C VAL A 31 -36.81 13.23 -13.52
N LEU A 32 -37.63 13.50 -12.50
CA LEU A 32 -37.17 13.53 -11.10
C LEU A 32 -36.77 12.15 -10.55
N ALA A 33 -37.43 11.06 -10.97
CA ALA A 33 -37.04 9.70 -10.58
C ALA A 33 -35.70 9.27 -11.22
N VAL A 34 -35.42 9.69 -12.46
CA VAL A 34 -34.15 9.40 -13.14
C VAL A 34 -33.00 10.22 -12.55
N ILE A 35 -33.23 11.47 -12.15
CA ILE A 35 -32.19 12.31 -11.50
C ILE A 35 -31.87 11.80 -10.08
N SER A 36 -32.84 11.23 -9.38
CA SER A 36 -32.64 10.65 -8.04
C SER A 36 -31.87 9.33 -8.06
N LEU A 37 -31.93 8.55 -9.15
CA LEU A 37 -31.12 7.35 -9.33
C LEU A 37 -29.70 7.63 -9.85
N ALA A 38 -29.45 8.82 -10.40
CA ALA A 38 -28.13 9.24 -10.87
C ALA A 38 -27.21 9.78 -9.76
N THR A 39 -27.71 9.96 -8.54
CA THR A 39 -26.99 10.62 -7.42
C THR A 39 -26.57 9.68 -6.29
N ALA A 40 -26.45 8.37 -6.56
CA ALA A 40 -25.96 7.42 -5.55
C ALA A 40 -24.84 6.47 -6.05
N SER A 41 -24.22 6.71 -7.21
CA SER A 41 -22.82 6.32 -7.33
C SER A 41 -22.01 7.36 -6.56
N ARG A 42 -21.87 7.15 -5.25
CA ARG A 42 -20.72 7.72 -4.54
C ARG A 42 -19.51 7.22 -5.32
N VAL A 43 -18.96 8.06 -6.19
CA VAL A 43 -17.64 7.87 -6.76
C VAL A 43 -16.74 7.72 -5.55
N ARG A 44 -16.41 6.46 -5.22
CA ARG A 44 -15.59 6.13 -4.07
C ARG A 44 -14.29 6.87 -4.30
N ARG A 45 -13.99 7.76 -3.35
CA ARG A 45 -12.79 8.61 -3.36
C ARG A 45 -11.62 7.75 -3.80
N GLN A 46 -11.07 8.07 -4.97
CA GLN A 46 -9.76 7.63 -5.46
C GLN A 46 -9.32 6.32 -4.79
N ASP A 47 -9.81 5.16 -5.27
CA ASP A 47 -9.17 3.90 -4.92
C ASP A 47 -7.68 4.13 -5.14
N GLY A 48 -6.93 4.17 -4.03
CA GLY A 48 -5.55 4.68 -4.06
C GLY A 48 -4.79 3.91 -5.12
N ILE A 49 -3.81 4.53 -5.77
CA ILE A 49 -2.98 3.88 -6.79
C ILE A 49 -2.37 2.54 -6.29
N LEU A 50 -2.25 2.37 -4.96
CA LEU A 50 -1.83 1.14 -4.27
C LEU A 50 -2.90 0.03 -4.24
N CYS A 51 -4.18 0.36 -4.41
CA CYS A 51 -5.35 -0.53 -4.48
C CYS A 51 -5.64 -1.04 -5.89
N SER A 52 -4.93 -0.53 -6.91
CA SER A 52 -4.99 -1.03 -8.29
C SER A 52 -4.57 -2.51 -8.42
N GLY A 53 -3.84 -3.01 -7.41
CA GLY A 53 -3.43 -4.41 -7.29
C GLY A 53 -2.02 -4.56 -6.73
N ASN A 54 -1.80 -5.65 -6.00
CA ASN A 54 -0.54 -6.00 -5.34
C ASN A 54 0.67 -6.00 -6.29
N GLN A 55 0.51 -6.49 -7.53
CA GLN A 55 1.57 -6.48 -8.55
C GLN A 55 1.97 -5.06 -8.96
N PHE A 56 0.98 -4.18 -9.11
CA PHE A 56 1.22 -2.81 -9.52
C PHE A 56 1.98 -2.03 -8.43
N ALA A 57 1.56 -2.15 -7.18
CA ALA A 57 2.29 -1.59 -6.04
C ALA A 57 3.73 -2.14 -5.94
N THR A 58 3.91 -3.43 -6.19
CA THR A 58 5.24 -4.07 -6.23
C THR A 58 6.14 -3.50 -7.32
N ASN A 59 5.60 -3.27 -8.52
CA ASN A 59 6.35 -2.72 -9.64
C ASN A 59 6.78 -1.26 -9.36
N ILE A 60 5.88 -0.44 -8.84
CA ILE A 60 6.23 0.93 -8.40
C ILE A 60 7.35 0.90 -7.38
N LEU A 61 7.19 0.09 -6.32
CA LEU A 61 8.20 -0.03 -5.27
C LEU A 61 9.55 -0.45 -5.84
N ARG A 62 9.56 -1.46 -6.73
CA ARG A 62 10.78 -1.93 -7.38
C ARG A 62 11.44 -0.80 -8.18
N THR A 63 10.66 -0.06 -8.97
CA THR A 63 11.18 1.08 -9.75
C THR A 63 11.73 2.18 -8.86
N ILE A 64 11.05 2.54 -7.77
CA ILE A 64 11.53 3.54 -6.81
C ILE A 64 12.85 3.10 -6.19
N ILE A 65 12.93 1.85 -5.73
CA ILE A 65 14.17 1.31 -5.14
C ILE A 65 15.28 1.37 -6.18
N THR A 66 15.08 0.80 -7.37
CA THR A 66 16.09 0.76 -8.44
C THR A 66 16.56 2.16 -8.85
N ALA A 67 15.66 3.14 -8.95
CA ALA A 67 16.01 4.52 -9.28
C ALA A 67 16.84 5.20 -8.19
N ASN A 68 16.70 4.77 -6.93
CA ASN A 68 17.38 5.38 -5.78
C ASN A 68 18.57 4.57 -5.26
N VAL A 69 18.92 3.42 -5.85
CA VAL A 69 20.04 2.58 -5.40
C VAL A 69 21.33 3.39 -5.26
N GLU A 70 21.66 4.22 -6.24
CA GLU A 70 22.88 5.02 -6.23
C GLU A 70 22.85 6.12 -5.16
N VAL A 71 21.67 6.68 -4.88
CA VAL A 71 21.48 7.65 -3.79
C VAL A 71 21.68 6.98 -2.44
N ILE A 72 21.07 5.80 -2.24
CA ILE A 72 21.24 5.02 -1.01
C ILE A 72 22.70 4.65 -0.81
N ARG A 73 23.37 4.19 -1.87
CA ARG A 73 24.80 3.84 -1.84
C ARG A 73 25.69 5.00 -1.44
N ARG A 74 25.40 6.23 -1.90
CA ARG A 74 26.15 7.44 -1.52
C ARG A 74 25.84 7.91 -0.11
N ALA A 75 24.66 7.59 0.41
CA ALA A 75 24.27 7.90 1.78
C ALA A 75 24.86 6.94 2.82
N GLU A 76 25.54 5.86 2.38
CA GLU A 76 26.23 4.96 3.29
C GLU A 76 27.53 5.56 3.83
N PRO A 77 27.88 5.31 5.10
CA PRO A 77 27.12 4.53 6.08
C PRO A 77 25.88 5.25 6.64
N ILE A 78 24.80 4.50 6.85
CA ILE A 78 23.60 5.02 7.50
C ILE A 78 23.82 5.02 9.02
N PRO A 79 23.72 6.18 9.71
CA PRO A 79 23.89 6.24 11.15
C PRO A 79 22.69 5.58 11.85
N LEU A 80 22.97 4.65 12.75
CA LEU A 80 21.99 3.99 13.62
C LEU A 80 21.92 4.60 15.02
N GLY A 81 22.94 5.37 15.40
CA GLY A 81 23.07 5.92 16.75
C GLY A 81 23.74 4.94 17.71
N ASP A 82 23.64 5.22 19.00
CA ASP A 82 24.21 4.36 20.04
C ASP A 82 23.35 3.09 20.22
N GLY A 83 24.02 1.97 20.43
CA GLY A 83 23.36 0.68 20.62
C GLY A 83 23.10 0.39 22.10
N ASP A 84 22.32 -0.65 22.35
CA ASP A 84 22.16 -1.18 23.70
C ASP A 84 23.51 -1.72 24.24
N ASN A 85 23.72 -1.56 25.54
CA ASN A 85 24.93 -2.06 26.18
C ASN A 85 24.93 -3.59 26.20
N LEU A 86 26.06 -4.19 25.80
CA LEU A 86 26.29 -5.62 25.90
C LEU A 86 27.09 -5.92 27.17
N GLY A 87 26.37 -6.04 28.30
CA GLY A 87 26.98 -6.20 29.61
C GLY A 87 27.79 -4.97 30.00
N VAL A 88 29.12 -5.12 30.11
CA VAL A 88 30.04 -4.00 30.42
C VAL A 88 30.44 -3.20 29.17
N LEU A 89 30.20 -3.71 27.97
CA LEU A 89 30.57 -3.06 26.72
C LEU A 89 29.48 -2.06 26.32
N LYS A 90 29.87 -0.79 26.17
CA LYS A 90 29.00 0.24 25.60
C LYS A 90 29.17 0.26 24.09
N LEU A 91 28.10 0.05 23.34
CA LEU A 91 28.09 0.15 21.88
C LEU A 91 27.69 1.58 21.47
N LYS A 92 28.54 2.23 20.69
CA LYS A 92 28.38 3.62 20.25
C LYS A 92 28.51 3.74 18.74
N ASN A 93 28.02 4.86 18.20
CA ASN A 93 28.21 5.24 16.79
C ASN A 93 27.89 4.10 15.81
N GLY A 94 26.74 3.45 16.00
CA GLY A 94 26.25 2.42 15.10
C GLY A 94 26.16 2.94 13.67
N ARG A 95 26.68 2.16 12.72
CA ARG A 95 26.71 2.45 11.29
C ARG A 95 26.27 1.22 10.52
N ALA A 96 25.30 1.39 9.62
CA ALA A 96 24.88 0.34 8.69
C ALA A 96 25.50 0.57 7.30
N TYR A 97 26.01 -0.52 6.71
CA TYR A 97 26.60 -0.59 5.38
C TYR A 97 25.85 -1.63 4.53
N ASN A 98 26.02 -1.54 3.22
CA ASN A 98 25.38 -2.43 2.24
C ASN A 98 23.84 -2.40 2.27
N VAL A 99 23.23 -1.29 2.69
CA VAL A 99 21.78 -1.11 2.67
C VAL A 99 21.25 -0.86 1.25
N HIS A 100 22.10 -0.36 0.35
CA HIS A 100 21.81 -0.17 -1.07
C HIS A 100 21.47 -1.47 -1.83
N THR A 101 21.76 -2.64 -1.24
CA THR A 101 21.39 -3.96 -1.80
C THR A 101 19.93 -4.34 -1.50
N VAL A 102 19.15 -3.42 -0.93
CA VAL A 102 17.73 -3.62 -0.63
C VAL A 102 16.96 -4.02 -1.90
N ARG A 103 16.16 -5.08 -1.79
CA ARG A 103 15.29 -5.57 -2.86
C ARG A 103 13.97 -6.12 -2.31
N PRO A 104 12.87 -5.99 -3.06
CA PRO A 104 11.64 -6.69 -2.71
C PRO A 104 11.83 -8.21 -2.89
N PHE A 105 11.42 -9.00 -1.90
CA PHE A 105 11.50 -10.48 -1.97
C PHE A 105 10.13 -11.15 -2.19
N GLY A 106 9.05 -10.39 -2.20
CA GLY A 106 7.68 -10.87 -2.42
C GLY A 106 6.80 -9.79 -3.05
N LEU A 107 5.51 -10.10 -3.17
CA LEU A 107 4.51 -9.12 -3.59
C LEU A 107 4.14 -8.22 -2.41
N VAL A 108 3.98 -6.93 -2.69
CA VAL A 108 3.39 -5.96 -1.77
C VAL A 108 1.95 -6.34 -1.51
N ASP A 109 1.55 -6.42 -0.24
CA ASP A 109 0.18 -6.73 0.16
C ASP A 109 -0.54 -5.44 0.57
N SER A 110 -1.49 -5.01 -0.26
CA SER A 110 -2.31 -3.81 -0.02
C SER A 110 -3.72 -4.21 0.39
N ASP A 111 -4.08 -3.98 1.66
CA ASP A 111 -5.46 -4.10 2.11
C ASP A 111 -6.15 -2.74 2.02
N CYS A 112 -7.06 -2.65 1.04
CA CYS A 112 -7.90 -1.49 0.79
C CYS A 112 -9.37 -1.73 1.18
N THR A 113 -9.66 -2.86 1.82
CA THR A 113 -11.02 -3.30 2.14
C THR A 113 -11.34 -3.23 3.62
N SER A 114 -10.31 -3.24 4.47
CA SER A 114 -10.47 -3.28 5.93
C SER A 114 -10.91 -1.98 6.59
N ASP A 115 -10.55 -0.81 6.03
CA ASP A 115 -10.94 0.50 6.57
C ASP A 115 -11.07 1.52 5.44
N ASP A 116 -12.12 2.34 5.47
CA ASP A 116 -12.38 3.38 4.47
C ASP A 116 -11.49 4.63 4.65
N ARG A 117 -10.73 4.73 5.75
CA ARG A 117 -9.90 5.90 6.08
C ARG A 117 -8.42 5.72 5.83
N TRP A 118 -7.91 4.50 5.78
CA TRP A 118 -6.49 4.23 5.58
C TRP A 118 -6.29 2.94 4.81
N ILE A 119 -5.22 2.92 4.00
CA ILE A 119 -4.78 1.73 3.26
C ILE A 119 -3.67 1.08 4.06
N ARG A 120 -3.79 -0.21 4.33
CA ARG A 120 -2.70 -0.99 4.91
C ARG A 120 -1.82 -1.50 3.78
N THR A 121 -0.52 -1.27 3.86
CA THR A 121 0.42 -1.85 2.89
C THR A 121 1.56 -2.53 3.62
N VAL A 122 1.77 -3.82 3.32
CA VAL A 122 2.91 -4.60 3.82
C VAL A 122 3.90 -4.77 2.68
N ILE A 123 5.11 -4.28 2.89
CA ILE A 123 6.17 -4.22 1.87
C ILE A 123 7.28 -5.21 2.25
N PRO A 124 7.39 -6.37 1.56
CA PRO A 124 8.41 -7.37 1.89
C PRO A 124 9.77 -6.98 1.29
N LEU A 125 10.64 -6.40 2.11
CA LEU A 125 12.01 -6.02 1.75
C LEU A 125 13.05 -6.96 2.36
N ALA A 126 14.10 -7.22 1.60
CA ALA A 126 15.29 -7.92 2.04
C ALA A 126 16.52 -7.08 1.67
N VAL A 127 17.53 -7.09 2.53
CA VAL A 127 18.84 -6.49 2.27
C VAL A 127 19.84 -7.64 2.14
N ASP A 128 20.60 -7.66 1.06
CA ASP A 128 21.61 -8.69 0.85
C ASP A 128 22.93 -8.29 1.52
N ALA A 129 23.44 -9.14 2.41
CA ALA A 129 24.70 -8.93 3.13
C ALA A 129 24.81 -7.60 3.90
N PRO A 130 23.83 -7.25 4.77
CA PRO A 130 23.96 -6.07 5.62
C PRO A 130 25.13 -6.21 6.59
N GLU A 131 25.82 -5.11 6.82
CA GLU A 131 26.93 -5.00 7.75
C GLU A 131 26.65 -3.88 8.76
N PHE A 132 26.88 -4.16 10.04
CA PHE A 132 26.67 -3.20 11.12
C PHE A 132 27.94 -3.03 11.92
N HIS A 133 28.44 -1.80 12.00
CA HIS A 133 29.65 -1.45 12.70
C HIS A 133 29.28 -0.64 13.93
N PHE A 134 29.78 -1.03 15.09
CA PHE A 134 29.65 -0.30 16.34
C PHE A 134 31.03 -0.06 16.93
N ASP A 135 31.26 1.13 17.47
CA ASP A 135 32.41 1.38 18.31
C ASP A 135 32.07 0.84 19.71
N TRP A 136 32.92 0.01 20.29
CA TRP A 136 32.71 -0.47 21.66
C TRP A 136 33.69 0.18 22.63
N GLU A 137 33.24 0.41 23.85
CA GLU A 137 34.03 1.02 24.92
C GLU A 137 33.75 0.30 26.26
N LEU A 138 34.82 -0.02 27.00
CA LEU A 138 34.71 -0.52 28.37
C LEU A 138 34.40 0.61 29.37
N PRO A 139 33.83 0.30 30.55
CA PRO A 139 33.57 1.29 31.58
C PRO A 139 34.86 2.00 31.97
N GLY A 140 34.79 3.31 32.18
CA GLY A 140 35.97 4.12 32.51
C GLY A 140 36.95 4.34 31.34
N ARG A 141 36.54 4.05 30.09
CA ARG A 141 37.37 4.20 28.89
C ARG A 141 38.65 3.36 28.89
N LEU A 142 38.64 2.23 29.59
CA LEU A 142 39.84 1.40 29.79
C LEU A 142 40.33 0.73 28.50
N ALA A 143 39.41 0.40 27.59
CA ALA A 143 39.71 -0.08 26.25
C ALA A 143 38.53 0.22 25.31
N GLY A 144 38.79 0.14 24.02
CA GLY A 144 37.77 0.24 22.99
C GLY A 144 38.24 -0.31 21.66
N GLY A 145 37.31 -0.45 20.72
CA GLY A 145 37.58 -0.94 19.38
C GLY A 145 36.35 -0.91 18.50
N ILE A 146 36.42 -1.56 17.35
CA ILE A 146 35.30 -1.68 16.40
C ILE A 146 34.76 -3.10 16.47
N PHE A 147 33.44 -3.20 16.64
CA PHE A 147 32.67 -4.43 16.58
C PHE A 147 31.89 -4.44 15.26
N VAL A 148 32.06 -5.51 14.47
CA VAL A 148 31.41 -5.66 13.16
C VAL A 148 30.52 -6.88 13.14
N LEU A 149 29.24 -6.68 12.83
CA LEU A 149 28.27 -7.74 12.56
C LEU A 149 28.03 -7.82 11.06
N SER A 150 28.38 -8.96 10.44
CA SER A 150 28.15 -9.19 9.01
C SER A 150 27.23 -10.39 8.80
N PHE A 151 26.20 -10.22 7.96
CA PHE A 151 25.22 -11.26 7.67
C PHE A 151 25.47 -11.83 6.28
N ARG A 152 26.41 -12.78 6.15
CA ARG A 152 26.71 -13.38 4.85
C ARG A 152 25.65 -14.42 4.47
N LYS A 153 25.07 -14.31 3.28
CA LYS A 153 24.21 -15.36 2.72
C LYS A 153 25.05 -16.60 2.41
N THR A 154 24.95 -17.64 3.22
CA THR A 154 25.53 -18.95 2.92
C THR A 154 24.82 -19.51 1.69
N ARG A 155 25.51 -19.65 0.54
CA ARG A 155 24.97 -20.37 -0.62
C ARG A 155 24.75 -21.83 -0.17
N ARG A 156 23.50 -22.26 -0.11
CA ARG A 156 23.11 -23.66 -0.11
C ARG A 156 22.48 -23.98 -1.44
#